data_AF-A0A8J6NCN9-F1
#
_entry.id   AF-A0A8J6NCN9-F1
#
_cell.length_a   1.000
_cell.length_b   1.000
_cell.length_c   1.000
_cell.angle_alpha   90.00
_cell.angle_beta   90.00
_cell.angle_gamma   90.00
#
_symmetry.space_group_name_H-M   'P 1'
#
loop_
_entity.id
_entity.type
_entity.pdbx_description
1 polymer ?
#
loop_
_entity_poly.entity_id
_entity_poly.type
_entity_poly.pdbx_seq_one_letter_code
_entity_poly.pdbx_strand_id
1 'polypeptide(L)'
;MSLQEKIRSDLKDSMKAKDEARTSTLRILLGEFARQPQKVLQDQDVLAIVRKLVKSENETIAAGGTGSATYLEVLEGYLPQQASEDDIREWVTANIDFSQFKSKMQAMKPIMAHFAGTTGGNTVKKILEEIE
;
A
#
# COMPACT_ATOMS: atom_id res chain seq x y z
N MET A 1 -15.80 -12.90 -2.12
CA MET A 1 -14.49 -13.55 -1.98
C MET A 1 -13.60 -12.60 -1.20
N SER A 2 -12.79 -13.10 -0.27
CA SER A 2 -11.76 -12.28 0.39
C SER A 2 -10.70 -11.84 -0.62
N LEU A 3 -9.88 -10.85 -0.26
CA LEU A 3 -8.79 -10.40 -1.11
C LEU A 3 -7.77 -11.52 -1.36
N GLN A 4 -7.50 -12.35 -0.35
CA GLN A 4 -6.64 -13.53 -0.50
C GLN A 4 -7.21 -14.53 -1.53
N GLU A 5 -8.52 -14.79 -1.48
CA GLU A 5 -9.19 -15.67 -2.45
C GLU A 5 -9.19 -15.08 -3.85
N LYS A 6 -9.42 -13.76 -3.98
CA LYS A 6 -9.32 -13.05 -5.26
C LYS A 6 -7.93 -13.23 -5.88
N ILE A 7 -6.86 -12.99 -5.12
CA ILE A 7 -5.48 -13.15 -5.60
C ILE A 7 -5.21 -14.60 -6.07
N ARG A 8 -5.76 -15.61 -5.38
CA ARG A 8 -5.65 -17.01 -5.82
C ARG A 8 -6.41 -17.29 -7.11
N SER A 9 -7.58 -16.67 -7.29
CA SER A 9 -8.35 -16.77 -8.54
C SER A 9 -7.61 -16.10 -9.69
N ASP A 10 -7.15 -14.86 -9.48
CA ASP A 10 -6.45 -14.06 -10.47
C ASP A 10 -5.15 -14.74 -10.95
N LEU A 11 -4.49 -15.54 -10.09
CA LEU A 11 -3.34 -16.36 -10.49
C LEU A 11 -3.73 -17.45 -11.51
N LYS A 12 -4.88 -18.10 -11.31
CA LYS A 12 -5.35 -19.10 -12.28
C LYS A 12 -5.67 -18.45 -13.61
N ASP A 13 -6.25 -17.25 -13.57
CA ASP A 13 -6.64 -16.53 -14.77
C ASP A 13 -5.42 -15.95 -15.50
N SER A 14 -4.41 -15.44 -14.78
CA SER A 14 -3.13 -15.01 -15.38
C SER A 14 -2.39 -16.16 -16.05
N MET A 15 -2.42 -17.37 -15.45
CA MET A 15 -1.83 -18.57 -16.05
C MET A 15 -2.53 -18.99 -17.35
N LYS A 16 -3.87 -18.92 -17.40
CA LYS A 16 -4.64 -19.21 -18.62
C LYS A 16 -4.36 -18.17 -19.71
N ALA A 17 -4.27 -16.90 -19.32
CA ALA A 17 -3.98 -15.78 -20.21
C ALA A 17 -2.51 -15.74 -20.68
N LYS A 18 -1.63 -16.59 -20.10
CA LYS A 18 -0.17 -16.56 -20.32
C LYS A 18 0.46 -15.21 -20.00
N ASP A 19 -0.10 -14.50 -19.03
CA ASP A 19 0.46 -13.26 -18.50
C ASP A 19 1.57 -13.62 -17.50
N GLU A 20 2.80 -13.73 -17.99
CA GLU A 20 3.94 -14.18 -17.19
C GLU A 20 4.28 -13.21 -16.06
N ALA A 21 4.20 -11.90 -16.31
CA ALA A 21 4.52 -10.86 -15.34
C ALA A 21 3.51 -10.83 -14.18
N ARG A 22 2.21 -10.92 -14.49
CA ARG A 22 1.18 -11.05 -13.45
C ARG A 22 1.32 -12.38 -12.72
N THR A 23 1.57 -13.46 -13.43
CA THR A 23 1.73 -14.79 -12.84
C THR A 23 2.89 -14.85 -11.84
N SER A 24 4.06 -14.30 -12.19
CA SER A 24 5.22 -14.26 -11.30
C SER A 24 4.94 -13.41 -10.05
N THR A 25 4.35 -12.23 -10.23
CA THR A 25 3.94 -11.33 -9.14
C THR A 25 2.98 -12.00 -8.16
N LEU A 26 1.94 -12.66 -8.67
CA LEU A 26 0.94 -13.33 -7.82
C LEU A 26 1.52 -14.55 -7.10
N ARG A 27 2.48 -15.26 -7.68
CA ARG A 27 3.20 -16.34 -6.99
C ARG A 27 4.04 -15.81 -5.83
N ILE A 28 4.70 -14.66 -6.00
CA ILE A 28 5.44 -14.00 -4.92
C ILE A 28 4.48 -13.64 -3.77
N LEU A 29 3.35 -13.01 -4.09
CA LEU A 29 2.32 -12.69 -3.08
C LEU A 29 1.83 -13.93 -2.32
N LEU A 30 1.50 -15.02 -3.02
CA LEU A 30 1.09 -16.27 -2.36
C LEU A 30 2.22 -16.87 -1.48
N GLY A 31 3.48 -16.70 -1.88
CA GLY A 31 4.64 -17.06 -1.07
C GLY A 31 4.70 -16.25 0.23
N GLU A 32 4.50 -14.94 0.16
CA GLU A 32 4.44 -14.07 1.34
C GLU A 32 3.27 -14.42 2.26
N PHE A 33 2.12 -14.81 1.70
CA PHE A 33 0.99 -15.29 2.50
C PHE A 33 1.30 -16.61 3.20
N ALA A 34 2.03 -17.51 2.54
CA ALA A 34 2.40 -18.81 3.12
C ALA A 34 3.39 -18.70 4.29
N ARG A 35 4.16 -17.60 4.34
CA ARG A 35 5.10 -17.26 5.43
C ARG A 35 4.41 -16.71 6.68
N GLN A 36 3.14 -16.31 6.58
CA GLN A 36 2.38 -15.83 7.71
C GLN A 36 2.02 -16.99 8.66
N PRO A 37 1.91 -16.72 9.99
CA PRO A 37 1.51 -17.74 10.96
C PRO A 37 0.09 -18.26 10.71
N GLN A 38 -0.79 -17.41 10.17
CA GLN A 38 -2.15 -17.78 9.79
C GLN A 38 -2.24 -18.15 8.31
N LYS A 39 -3.00 -19.21 7.99
CA LYS A 39 -3.21 -19.65 6.59
C LYS A 39 -4.28 -18.83 5.88
N VAL A 40 -5.28 -18.37 6.61
CA VAL A 40 -6.34 -17.48 6.15
C VAL A 40 -6.05 -16.11 6.72
N LEU A 41 -5.79 -15.14 5.85
CA LEU A 41 -5.46 -13.78 6.22
C LEU A 41 -6.70 -12.90 6.15
N GLN A 42 -6.80 -11.95 7.07
CA GLN A 42 -7.77 -10.87 6.93
C GLN A 42 -7.32 -9.93 5.80
N ASP A 43 -8.26 -9.26 5.15
CA ASP A 43 -7.94 -8.37 4.03
C ASP A 43 -6.95 -7.27 4.42
N GLN A 44 -7.01 -6.79 5.67
CA GLN A 44 -6.04 -5.83 6.21
C GLN A 44 -4.59 -6.35 6.21
N ASP A 45 -4.39 -7.64 6.51
CA ASP A 45 -3.07 -8.27 6.55
C ASP A 45 -2.55 -8.49 5.13
N VAL A 46 -3.44 -8.89 4.21
CA VAL A 46 -3.13 -8.99 2.78
C VAL A 46 -2.69 -7.63 2.25
N LEU A 47 -3.46 -6.58 2.51
CA LEU A 47 -3.13 -5.21 2.10
C LEU A 47 -1.80 -4.71 2.71
N ALA A 48 -1.51 -5.08 3.96
CA ALA A 48 -0.24 -4.75 4.60
C ALA A 48 0.96 -5.42 3.89
N ILE A 49 0.81 -6.68 3.48
CA ILE A 49 1.83 -7.40 2.71
C ILE A 49 2.03 -6.76 1.34
N VAL A 50 0.94 -6.46 0.62
CA VAL A 50 1.01 -5.80 -0.70
C VAL A 50 1.72 -4.45 -0.58
N ARG A 51 1.33 -3.60 0.40
CA ARG A 51 1.99 -2.30 0.66
C ARG A 51 3.48 -2.44 0.95
N LYS A 52 3.87 -3.46 1.74
CA LYS A 52 5.28 -3.72 2.05
C LYS A 52 6.08 -4.05 0.79
N LEU A 53 5.53 -4.87 -0.10
CA LEU A 53 6.17 -5.23 -1.36
C LEU A 53 6.30 -4.02 -2.31
N VAL A 54 5.24 -3.22 -2.45
CA VAL A 54 5.27 -1.95 -3.22
C VAL A 54 6.37 -1.03 -2.69
N LYS A 55 6.43 -0.85 -1.37
CA LYS A 55 7.47 -0.03 -0.74
C LYS A 55 8.88 -0.56 -1.01
N SER A 56 9.10 -1.87 -0.84
CA SER A 56 10.40 -2.52 -1.06
C SER A 56 10.88 -2.38 -2.50
N GLU A 57 9.97 -2.46 -3.48
CA GLU A 57 10.31 -2.29 -4.88
C GLU A 57 10.67 -0.83 -5.20
N ASN A 58 9.86 0.12 -4.70
CA ASN A 58 10.14 1.56 -4.85
C ASN A 58 11.48 1.96 -4.22
N GLU A 59 11.82 1.42 -3.04
CA GLU A 59 13.12 1.64 -2.39
C GLU A 59 14.27 1.07 -3.24
N THR A 60 14.06 -0.09 -3.87
CA THR A 60 15.04 -0.71 -4.77
C THR A 60 15.30 0.16 -6.00
N ILE A 61 14.23 0.65 -6.64
CA ILE A 61 14.32 1.56 -7.81
C ILE A 61 15.01 2.86 -7.42
N ALA A 62 14.63 3.47 -6.30
CA ALA A 62 15.22 4.72 -5.82
C ALA A 62 16.71 4.59 -5.50
N ALA A 63 17.16 3.41 -5.06
CA ALA A 63 18.56 3.10 -4.82
C ALA A 63 19.36 2.80 -6.11
N GLY A 64 18.74 2.90 -7.29
CA GLY A 64 19.37 2.59 -8.58
C GLY A 64 19.47 1.08 -8.88
N GLY A 65 18.73 0.25 -8.14
CA GLY A 65 18.60 -1.18 -8.42
C GLY A 65 17.61 -1.48 -9.56
N THR A 66 17.66 -2.72 -10.06
CA THR A 66 16.73 -3.19 -11.09
C THR A 66 15.39 -3.59 -10.47
N GLY A 67 14.45 -2.63 -10.39
CA GLY A 67 13.05 -2.92 -10.10
C GLY A 67 12.19 -3.13 -11.35
N SER A 68 10.94 -3.52 -11.16
CA SER A 68 9.97 -3.82 -12.21
C SER A 68 8.71 -2.95 -12.09
N ALA A 69 8.50 -2.09 -13.09
CA ALA A 69 7.29 -1.27 -13.18
C ALA A 69 6.02 -2.13 -13.27
N THR A 70 6.06 -3.23 -14.04
CA THR A 70 4.93 -4.16 -14.16
C THR A 70 4.63 -4.88 -12.84
N TYR A 71 5.64 -5.15 -12.02
CA TYR A 71 5.42 -5.71 -10.68
C TYR A 71 4.66 -4.72 -9.78
N LEU A 72 5.07 -3.45 -9.78
CA LEU A 72 4.37 -2.38 -9.08
C LEU A 72 2.92 -2.26 -9.55
N GLU A 73 2.69 -2.15 -10.86
CA GLU A 73 1.34 -2.02 -11.44
C GLU A 73 0.42 -3.16 -11.01
N VAL A 74 0.91 -4.41 -11.03
CA VAL A 74 0.12 -5.57 -10.61
C VAL A 74 -0.20 -5.52 -9.12
N LEU A 75 0.76 -5.15 -8.26
CA LEU A 75 0.55 -5.03 -6.82
C LEU A 75 -0.42 -3.89 -6.47
N GLU A 76 -0.24 -2.73 -7.08
CA GLU A 76 -1.07 -1.54 -6.86
C GLU A 76 -2.52 -1.78 -7.28
N GLY A 77 -2.76 -2.64 -8.27
CA GLY A 77 -4.11 -3.09 -8.65
C GLY A 77 -4.88 -3.85 -7.56
N TYR A 78 -4.23 -4.25 -6.45
CA TYR A 78 -4.89 -4.84 -5.28
C TYR A 78 -5.00 -3.89 -4.09
N LEU A 79 -4.42 -2.69 -4.18
CA LEU A 79 -4.57 -1.68 -3.15
C LEU A 79 -5.83 -0.84 -3.41
N PRO A 80 -6.52 -0.37 -2.35
CA PRO A 80 -7.47 0.72 -2.49
C PRO A 80 -6.79 1.91 -3.17
N GLN A 81 -7.55 2.67 -3.95
CA GLN A 81 -7.08 3.92 -4.56
C GLN A 81 -6.35 4.74 -3.50
N GLN A 82 -5.06 4.97 -3.73
CA GLN A 82 -4.26 5.78 -2.82
C GLN A 82 -4.74 7.23 -2.91
N ALA A 83 -4.85 7.90 -1.77
CA ALA A 83 -5.06 9.34 -1.75
C ALA A 83 -3.79 10.02 -2.26
N SER A 84 -3.93 11.04 -3.11
CA SER A 84 -2.79 11.81 -3.56
C SER A 84 -2.22 12.65 -2.41
N GLU A 85 -0.97 13.10 -2.53
CA GLU A 85 -0.40 14.02 -1.53
C GLU A 85 -1.22 15.30 -1.39
N ASP A 86 -1.81 15.78 -2.49
CA ASP A 86 -2.65 16.97 -2.51
C ASP A 86 -4.00 16.73 -1.81
N ASP A 87 -4.67 15.60 -2.08
CA ASP A 87 -5.92 15.25 -1.37
C ASP A 87 -5.71 15.16 0.15
N ILE A 88 -4.56 14.61 0.56
CA ILE A 88 -4.21 14.50 1.97
C ILE A 88 -3.94 15.89 2.55
N ARG A 89 -3.18 16.74 1.85
CA ARG A 89 -2.91 18.12 2.29
C ARG A 89 -4.19 18.92 2.46
N GLU A 90 -5.06 18.92 1.46
CA GLU A 90 -6.34 19.64 1.51
C GLU A 90 -7.18 19.19 2.69
N TRP A 91 -7.31 17.87 2.89
CA TRP A 91 -8.06 17.34 4.02
C TRP A 91 -7.44 17.74 5.35
N VAL A 92 -6.12 17.66 5.48
CA VAL A 92 -5.40 18.04 6.71
C VAL A 92 -5.64 19.52 7.03
N THR A 93 -5.45 20.43 6.08
CA THR A 93 -5.66 21.87 6.29
C THR A 93 -7.11 22.20 6.64
N ALA A 94 -8.07 21.46 6.09
CA ALA A 94 -9.49 21.69 6.36
C ALA A 94 -9.98 21.08 7.68
N ASN A 95 -9.38 20.00 8.18
CA ASN A 95 -9.94 19.20 9.27
C ASN A 95 -9.06 19.10 10.52
N ILE A 96 -7.78 19.47 10.44
CA ILE A 96 -6.84 19.39 11.56
C ILE A 96 -6.55 20.79 12.09
N ASP A 97 -7.00 21.05 13.32
CA ASP A 97 -6.59 22.21 14.08
C ASP A 97 -5.26 21.94 14.79
N PHE A 98 -4.16 22.40 14.17
CA PHE A 98 -2.82 22.20 14.70
C PHE A 98 -2.57 22.87 16.06
N SER A 99 -3.37 23.85 16.46
CA SER A 99 -3.20 24.54 17.76
C SER A 99 -3.48 23.64 18.96
N GLN A 100 -4.21 22.54 18.74
CA GLN A 100 -4.54 21.55 19.77
C GLN A 100 -3.38 20.57 20.05
N PHE A 101 -2.32 20.61 19.26
CA PHE A 101 -1.19 19.70 19.34
C PHE A 101 0.08 20.43 19.75
N LYS A 102 0.91 19.78 20.58
CA LYS A 102 2.25 20.29 20.93
C LYS A 102 3.25 20.15 19.79
N SER A 103 2.93 19.30 18.81
CA SER A 103 3.70 19.06 17.59
C SER A 103 2.76 18.56 16.51
N LYS A 104 2.94 19.02 15.26
CA LYS A 104 2.15 18.59 14.10
C LYS A 104 2.14 17.06 13.92
N MET A 105 3.21 16.39 14.34
CA MET A 105 3.32 14.92 14.32
C MET A 105 2.24 14.21 15.16
N GLN A 106 1.62 14.88 16.13
CA GLN A 106 0.53 14.29 16.91
C GLN A 106 -0.78 14.16 16.11
N ALA A 107 -0.92 14.91 15.01
CA ALA A 107 -2.04 14.77 14.08
C ALA A 107 -1.95 13.51 13.20
N MET A 108 -0.85 12.75 13.25
CA MET A 108 -0.69 11.52 12.48
C MET A 108 -1.84 10.53 12.69
N LYS A 109 -2.29 10.35 13.94
CA LYS A 109 -3.34 9.38 14.29
C LYS A 109 -4.68 9.68 13.61
N PRO A 110 -5.28 10.88 13.72
CA PRO A 110 -6.53 11.19 13.02
C PRO A 110 -6.41 11.15 11.50
N ILE A 111 -5.27 11.58 10.93
CA ILE A 111 -5.05 11.55 9.47
C ILE A 111 -5.00 10.10 8.95
N MET A 112 -4.21 9.25 9.62
CA MET A 112 -4.11 7.83 9.25
C MET A 112 -5.42 7.08 9.47
N ALA A 113 -6.28 7.53 10.40
CA ALA A 113 -7.61 6.95 10.60
C ALA A 113 -8.57 7.33 9.46
N HIS A 114 -8.50 8.57 8.95
CA HIS A 114 -9.31 9.01 7.81
C HIS A 114 -8.89 8.31 6.52
N PHE A 115 -7.58 8.29 6.23
CA PHE A 115 -7.00 7.66 5.04
C PHE A 115 -6.59 6.20 5.27
N ALA A 116 -7.33 5.48 6.12
CA ALA A 116 -6.98 4.13 6.52
C ALA A 116 -6.85 3.20 5.30
N GLY A 117 -5.62 2.76 5.04
CA GLY A 117 -5.29 1.87 3.94
C GLY A 117 -5.15 2.53 2.56
N THR A 118 -5.42 3.83 2.44
CA THR A 118 -5.25 4.64 1.22
C THR A 118 -4.04 5.59 1.29
N THR A 119 -3.36 5.65 2.43
CA THR A 119 -2.08 6.36 2.55
C THR A 119 -1.09 5.62 3.46
N GLY A 120 0.20 5.94 3.31
CA GLY A 120 1.29 5.44 4.15
C GLY A 120 1.74 6.48 5.18
N GLY A 121 2.17 6.02 6.35
CA GLY A 121 2.63 6.92 7.43
C GLY A 121 3.84 7.79 7.05
N ASN A 122 4.68 7.34 6.11
CA ASN A 122 5.79 8.16 5.59
C ASN A 122 5.28 9.35 4.76
N THR A 123 4.25 9.15 3.93
CA THR A 123 3.62 10.22 3.15
C THR A 123 2.98 11.25 4.06
N VAL A 124 2.22 10.80 5.06
CA VAL A 124 1.61 11.69 6.06
C VAL A 124 2.69 12.43 6.86
N LYS A 125 3.78 11.76 7.24
CA LYS A 125 4.92 12.39 7.92
C LYS A 125 5.50 13.53 7.09
N LYS A 126 5.82 13.27 5.81
CA LYS A 126 6.35 14.28 4.88
C LYS A 126 5.41 15.49 4.80
N ILE A 127 4.11 15.25 4.62
CA ILE A 127 3.09 16.32 4.56
C ILE A 127 3.07 17.15 5.85
N LEU A 128 3.13 16.50 7.02
CA LEU A 128 3.15 17.19 8.31
C LEU A 128 4.42 18.01 8.56
N GLU A 129 5.55 17.63 7.95
CA GLU A 129 6.81 18.39 7.98
C GLU A 129 6.79 19.60 7.02
N GLU A 130 6.05 19.51 5.92
CA GLU A 130 5.97 20.54 4.87
C GLU A 130 4.81 21.55 5.08
N ILE A 131 3.78 21.19 5.85
CA ILE A 131 2.68 22.10 6.19
C ILE A 131 3.20 23.23 7.09
N GLU A 132 2.90 24.49 6.71
CA GLU A 132 3.25 25.70 7.48
C GLU A 132 2.37 25.92 8.72
#